data_AF-A0A8X6L7L2-F1
#
_entry.id   AF-A0A8X6L7L2-F1
#
_cell.length_a   1.000
_cell.length_b   1.000
_cell.length_c   1.000
_cell.angle_alpha   90.00
_cell.angle_beta   90.00
_cell.angle_gamma   90.00
#
_symmetry.space_group_name_H-M   'P 1'
#
loop_
_entity.id
_entity.type
_entity.pdbx_description
1 polymer ?
#
loop_
_entity_poly.entity_id
_entity_poly.type
_entity_poly.pdbx_seq_one_letter_code
_entity_poly.pdbx_strand_id
1 'polypeptide(L)'
;MSSEKLSILKRKRTTLHTAITKLSTKLNDPNSTQADIEFNAERLQIKLNELTLADDEIHDFLNDQEYREDIIECEKYSENAHLLLFNSKKKANTSAAILPYSRIGSSPTSDSIHYAPSPNVTV
;
A
#
# COMPACT_ATOMS: atom_id res chain seq x y z
N MET A 1 11.92 -22.09 31.81
CA MET A 1 11.44 -22.37 30.43
C MET A 1 10.40 -21.36 29.96
N SER A 2 9.28 -21.13 30.66
CA SER A 2 8.24 -20.14 30.27
C SER A 2 8.77 -18.69 30.13
N SER A 3 9.55 -18.20 31.11
CA SER A 3 10.07 -16.82 31.10
C SER A 3 11.06 -16.51 29.95
N GLU A 4 11.92 -17.46 29.59
CA GLU A 4 12.88 -17.29 28.50
C GLU A 4 12.17 -17.21 27.13
N LYS A 5 11.22 -18.11 26.87
CA LYS A 5 10.40 -18.07 25.65
C LYS A 5 9.62 -16.76 25.54
N LEU A 6 8.99 -16.30 26.62
CA LEU A 6 8.29 -15.02 26.64
C LEU A 6 9.23 -13.84 26.33
N SER A 7 10.44 -13.83 26.89
CA SER A 7 11.43 -12.78 26.61
C SER A 7 11.85 -12.73 25.13
N ILE A 8 12.01 -13.91 24.51
CA ILE A 8 12.35 -14.03 23.08
C ILE A 8 11.20 -13.49 22.23
N LEU A 9 9.95 -13.87 22.56
CA LEU A 9 8.76 -13.40 21.85
C LEU A 9 8.59 -11.88 21.97
N LYS A 10 8.76 -11.30 23.17
CA LYS A 10 8.74 -9.84 23.36
C LYS A 10 9.81 -9.13 22.53
N ARG A 11 11.02 -9.71 22.41
CA ARG A 11 12.08 -9.17 21.54
C ARG A 11 11.72 -9.28 20.05
N LYS A 12 11.10 -10.39 19.64
CA LYS A 12 10.56 -10.58 18.28
C LYS A 12 9.51 -9.50 17.97
N ARG A 13 8.54 -9.28 18.88
CA ARG A 13 7.54 -8.20 18.78
C ARG A 13 8.17 -6.83 18.58
N THR A 14 9.14 -6.44 19.41
CA THR A 14 9.86 -5.16 19.25
C THR A 14 10.55 -5.02 17.90
N THR A 15 11.15 -6.12 17.41
CA THR A 15 11.81 -6.15 16.10
C THR A 15 10.80 -5.97 14.96
N LEU A 16 9.65 -6.64 15.07
CA LEU A 16 8.54 -6.52 14.11
C LEU A 16 7.95 -5.10 14.12
N HIS A 17 7.71 -4.51 15.29
CA HIS A 17 7.28 -3.11 15.41
C HIS A 17 8.26 -2.17 14.70
N THR A 18 9.56 -2.36 14.91
CA THR A 18 10.59 -1.55 14.24
C THR A 18 10.55 -1.72 12.72
N ALA A 19 10.37 -2.95 12.23
CA ALA A 19 10.28 -3.23 10.80
C ALA A 19 9.02 -2.61 10.17
N ILE A 20 7.87 -2.74 10.84
CA ILE A 20 6.60 -2.16 10.42
C ILE A 20 6.70 -0.63 10.38
N THR A 21 7.21 0.01 11.43
CA THR A 21 7.42 1.47 11.43
C THR A 21 8.29 1.93 10.26
N LYS A 22 9.37 1.22 9.94
CA LYS A 22 10.23 1.54 8.78
C LYS A 22 9.48 1.40 7.45
N LEU A 23 8.67 0.35 7.29
CA LEU A 23 7.85 0.16 6.09
C LEU A 23 6.78 1.23 5.97
N SER A 24 6.14 1.60 7.09
CA SER A 24 5.17 2.70 7.15
C SER A 24 5.78 4.03 6.73
N THR A 25 6.99 4.36 7.18
CA THR A 25 7.71 5.56 6.74
C THR A 25 7.94 5.56 5.23
N LYS A 26 8.33 4.41 4.65
CA LYS A 26 8.54 4.28 3.20
C LYS A 26 7.23 4.48 2.42
N LEU A 27 6.14 3.88 2.90
CA LEU A 27 4.82 4.02 2.28
C LEU A 27 4.28 5.46 2.31
N ASN A 28 4.66 6.23 3.33
CA ASN A 28 4.30 7.63 3.46
C ASN A 28 5.20 8.57 2.64
N ASP A 29 6.30 8.09 2.04
CA ASP A 29 7.16 8.94 1.22
C ASP A 29 6.38 9.43 -0.01
N PRO A 30 6.24 10.76 -0.20
CA PRO A 30 5.56 11.33 -1.36
C PRO A 30 6.25 10.97 -2.69
N ASN A 31 7.54 10.63 -2.67
CA ASN A 31 8.33 10.32 -3.85
C ASN A 31 8.32 8.83 -4.24
N SER A 32 7.69 7.96 -3.43
CA SER A 32 7.60 6.53 -3.75
C SER A 32 6.84 6.31 -5.05
N THR A 33 7.39 5.46 -5.92
CA THR A 33 6.70 5.03 -7.14
C THR A 33 5.55 4.08 -6.82
N GLN A 34 4.67 3.84 -7.80
CA GLN A 34 3.62 2.84 -7.68
C GLN A 34 4.15 1.46 -7.25
N ALA A 35 5.19 0.99 -7.93
CA ALA A 35 5.80 -0.30 -7.67
C ALA A 35 6.42 -0.36 -6.27
N ASP A 36 7.02 0.74 -5.80
CA ASP A 36 7.53 0.84 -4.43
C ASP A 36 6.41 0.76 -3.40
N ILE A 37 5.28 1.42 -3.66
CA ILE A 37 4.11 1.40 -2.77
C ILE A 37 3.56 -0.03 -2.68
N GLU A 38 3.35 -0.71 -3.81
CA GLU A 38 2.84 -2.08 -3.85
C GLU A 38 3.79 -3.06 -3.13
N PHE A 39 5.09 -2.99 -3.44
CA PHE A 39 6.11 -3.82 -2.83
C PHE A 39 6.20 -3.63 -1.31
N ASN A 40 6.21 -2.37 -0.84
CA ASN A 40 6.28 -2.10 0.59
C ASN A 40 4.96 -2.44 1.31
N ALA A 41 3.81 -2.32 0.64
CA ALA A 41 2.51 -2.69 1.20
C ALA A 41 2.38 -4.20 1.40
N GLU A 42 2.82 -5.01 0.44
CA GLU A 42 2.85 -6.47 0.57
C GLU A 42 3.74 -6.89 1.75
N ARG A 43 4.94 -6.30 1.85
CA ARG A 43 5.85 -6.56 2.96
C ARG A 43 5.28 -6.13 4.30
N LEU A 44 4.59 -5.00 4.35
CA LEU A 44 3.92 -4.53 5.55
C LEU A 44 2.85 -5.54 5.99
N GLN A 45 2.04 -6.05 5.06
CA GLN A 45 1.05 -7.09 5.36
C GLN A 45 1.68 -8.35 5.94
N ILE A 46 2.79 -8.83 5.35
CA ILE A 46 3.52 -10.00 5.85
C ILE A 46 3.99 -9.76 7.29
N LYS A 47 4.55 -8.58 7.57
CA LYS A 47 5.04 -8.24 8.91
C LYS A 47 3.94 -8.06 9.95
N LEU A 48 2.77 -7.58 9.54
CA LEU A 48 1.60 -7.54 10.42
C LEU A 48 1.12 -8.95 10.76
N ASN A 49 1.06 -9.86 9.79
CA ASN A 49 0.69 -11.24 10.07
C ASN A 49 1.71 -11.94 11.01
N GLU A 50 3.01 -11.70 10.80
CA GLU A 50 4.07 -12.20 11.70
C GLU A 50 3.94 -11.63 13.12
N LEU A 51 3.50 -10.37 13.25
CA LEU A 51 3.26 -9.71 14.53
C LEU A 51 2.06 -10.30 15.24
N THR A 52 0.92 -10.48 14.56
CA THR A 52 -0.27 -11.12 15.13
C THR A 52 0.05 -12.49 15.69
N LEU A 53 0.79 -13.33 14.95
CA LEU A 53 1.20 -14.65 15.44
C LEU A 53 2.10 -14.55 16.69
N ALA A 54 2.98 -13.55 16.75
CA ALA A 54 3.83 -13.33 17.92
C ALA A 54 3.03 -12.84 19.13
N ASP A 55 2.02 -12.00 18.93
CA ASP A 55 1.12 -11.51 19.98
C ASP A 55 0.25 -12.65 20.52
N ASP A 56 -0.35 -13.46 19.64
CA ASP A 56 -1.10 -14.67 20.03
C ASP A 56 -0.22 -15.61 20.88
N GLU A 57 1.01 -15.87 20.44
CA GLU A 57 1.97 -16.67 21.21
C GLU A 57 2.35 -16.02 22.54
N ILE A 58 2.42 -14.69 22.65
CA ILE A 58 2.71 -13.98 23.90
C ILE A 58 1.54 -14.13 24.87
N HIS A 59 0.31 -14.02 24.35
CA HIS A 59 -0.92 -14.07 25.13
C HIS A 59 -1.09 -15.40 25.88
N ASP A 60 -0.62 -16.51 25.31
CA ASP A 60 -0.56 -17.82 25.98
C ASP A 60 0.28 -17.84 27.27
N PHE A 61 1.16 -16.84 27.47
CA PHE A 61 2.02 -16.72 28.65
C PHE A 61 1.59 -15.63 29.64
N LEU A 62 0.57 -14.84 29.31
CA LEU A 62 0.11 -13.74 30.15
C LEU A 62 -0.98 -14.21 31.12
N ASN A 63 -1.03 -13.60 32.29
CA ASN A 63 -2.22 -13.73 33.15
C ASN A 63 -3.35 -12.81 32.66
N ASP A 64 -4.57 -13.02 33.16
CA ASP A 64 -5.76 -12.28 32.72
C ASP A 64 -5.62 -10.76 32.76
N GLN A 65 -4.91 -10.21 33.76
CA GLN A 65 -4.71 -8.76 33.85
C GLN A 65 -3.70 -8.28 32.81
N GLU A 66 -2.55 -8.96 32.70
CA GLU A 66 -1.52 -8.63 31.71
C GLU A 66 -2.07 -8.75 30.28
N TYR A 67 -2.88 -9.78 30.01
CA TYR A 67 -3.53 -10.00 28.71
C TYR A 67 -4.49 -8.86 28.36
N ARG A 68 -5.34 -8.43 29.32
CA ARG A 68 -6.26 -7.29 29.10
C ARG A 68 -5.51 -6.00 28.76
N GLU A 69 -4.40 -5.74 29.43
CA GLU A 69 -3.58 -4.56 29.17
C GLU A 69 -2.89 -4.64 27.80
N ASP A 70 -2.32 -5.80 27.46
CA ASP A 70 -1.58 -6.02 26.20
C ASP A 70 -2.50 -5.95 24.98
N ILE A 71 -3.73 -6.49 25.04
CA ILE A 71 -4.70 -6.40 23.94
C ILE A 71 -5.01 -4.96 23.56
N ILE A 72 -5.18 -4.07 24.54
CA ILE A 72 -5.50 -2.66 24.27
C ILE A 72 -4.37 -1.99 23.47
N GLU A 73 -3.11 -2.39 23.72
CA GLU A 73 -1.95 -1.89 22.96
C GLU A 73 -1.90 -2.52 21.55
N CYS A 74 -2.09 -3.83 21.44
CA CYS A 74 -2.12 -4.55 20.17
C CYS A 74 -3.22 -4.02 19.23
N GLU A 75 -4.43 -3.78 19.72
CA GLU A 75 -5.54 -3.24 18.93
C GLU A 75 -5.22 -1.86 18.34
N LYS A 76 -4.73 -0.94 19.18
CA LYS A 76 -4.31 0.40 18.73
C LYS A 76 -3.23 0.33 17.66
N TYR A 77 -2.30 -0.62 17.77
CA TYR A 77 -1.24 -0.78 16.79
C TYR A 77 -1.77 -1.34 15.47
N SER A 78 -2.61 -2.38 15.54
CA SER A 78 -3.24 -3.04 14.39
C SER A 78 -4.10 -2.08 13.57
N GLU A 79 -4.96 -1.29 14.24
CA GLU A 79 -5.81 -0.29 13.59
C GLU A 79 -4.99 0.75 12.80
N ASN A 80 -3.93 1.28 13.41
CA ASN A 80 -3.04 2.23 12.75
C ASN A 80 -2.36 1.64 11.51
N ALA A 81 -1.92 0.38 11.60
CA ALA A 81 -1.25 -0.29 10.49
C ALA A 81 -2.22 -0.61 9.33
N HIS A 82 -3.46 -1.01 9.64
CA HIS A 82 -4.51 -1.22 8.63
C HIS A 82 -4.90 0.08 7.93
N LEU A 83 -5.06 1.19 8.67
CA LEU A 83 -5.31 2.50 8.08
C LEU A 83 -4.19 2.91 7.11
N LEU A 84 -2.94 2.63 7.48
CA LEU A 84 -1.80 2.93 6.63
C LEU A 84 -1.83 2.10 5.34
N LEU A 85 -2.06 0.79 5.42
CA LEU A 85 -2.22 -0.07 4.24
C LEU A 85 -3.36 0.39 3.32
N PHE A 86 -4.51 0.74 3.90
CA PHE A 86 -5.65 1.25 3.13
C PHE A 86 -5.30 2.53 2.37
N ASN A 87 -4.67 3.49 3.05
CA ASN A 87 -4.26 4.76 2.46
C ASN A 87 -3.18 4.57 1.38
N SER A 88 -2.20 3.69 1.63
CA SER A 88 -1.18 3.35 0.65
C SER A 88 -1.77 2.77 -0.63
N LYS A 89 -2.69 1.79 -0.51
CA LYS A 89 -3.40 1.21 -1.67
C LYS A 89 -4.22 2.26 -2.43
N LYS A 90 -4.90 3.16 -1.71
CA LYS A 90 -5.65 4.27 -2.32
C LYS A 90 -4.74 5.23 -3.09
N LYS A 91 -3.59 5.61 -2.51
CA LYS A 91 -2.58 6.44 -3.16
C LYS A 91 -2.11 5.78 -4.44
N ALA A 92 -1.81 4.48 -4.38
CA ALA A 92 -1.37 3.69 -5.51
C ALA A 92 -2.41 3.70 -6.67
N ASN A 93 -3.68 3.46 -6.35
CA ASN A 93 -4.75 3.49 -7.36
C ASN A 93 -4.95 4.88 -7.97
N THR A 94 -4.71 5.94 -7.21
CA THR A 94 -4.83 7.33 -7.69
C THR A 94 -3.68 7.70 -8.62
N SER A 95 -2.44 7.26 -8.34
CA SER A 95 -1.31 7.44 -9.26
C SER A 95 -1.49 6.67 -10.57
N ALA A 96 -2.12 5.49 -10.55
CA ALA A 96 -2.45 4.74 -11.77
C ALA A 96 -3.52 5.44 -12.64
N ALA A 97 -4.43 6.22 -12.04
CA ALA A 97 -5.45 6.98 -12.76
C ALA A 97 -4.91 8.23 -13.47
N ILE A 98 -3.72 8.71 -13.09
CA ILE A 98 -3.01 9.82 -13.76
C ILE A 98 -1.99 9.23 -14.75
N LEU A 99 -2.44 8.39 -15.67
CA LEU A 99 -1.72 8.20 -16.92
C LEU A 99 -2.18 9.31 -17.88
N PRO A 100 -1.27 10.15 -18.41
CA PRO A 100 -1.68 11.14 -19.38
C PRO A 100 -2.18 10.39 -20.61
N TYR A 101 -3.40 10.72 -21.01
CA TYR A 101 -3.99 10.34 -22.28
C TYR A 101 -3.19 11.02 -23.40
N SER A 102 -1.99 10.53 -23.72
CA SER A 102 -1.14 11.09 -24.78
C SER A 102 -0.41 9.99 -25.55
N ARG A 103 -1.22 9.20 -26.26
CA ARG A 103 -0.95 8.58 -27.59
C ARG A 103 -2.30 8.04 -28.02
N ILE A 104 -2.92 8.55 -29.07
CA ILE A 104 -2.61 8.16 -30.44
C ILE A 104 -2.74 9.40 -31.34
N GLY A 105 -1.62 9.80 -31.94
CA GLY A 105 -1.68 10.53 -33.20
C GLY A 105 -2.21 9.60 -34.27
N SER A 106 -3.31 9.98 -34.90
CA SER A 106 -3.67 9.48 -36.22
C SER A 106 -4.09 10.71 -37.02
N SER A 107 -3.10 11.32 -37.66
CA SER A 107 -3.33 12.20 -38.79
C SER A 107 -3.92 11.35 -39.91
N PRO A 108 -5.12 11.63 -40.44
CA PRO A 108 -5.57 10.98 -41.66
C PRO A 108 -4.88 11.68 -42.83
N THR A 109 -3.69 11.23 -43.20
CA THR A 109 -3.22 11.41 -44.58
C THR A 109 -3.96 10.39 -45.44
N SER A 110 -4.96 10.85 -46.19
CA SER A 110 -5.35 10.19 -47.43
C SER A 110 -5.32 11.23 -48.52
N ASP A 111 -4.22 11.20 -49.26
CA ASP A 111 -4.06 11.91 -50.51
C ASP A 111 -4.99 11.35 -51.58
N SER A 112 -5.49 12.30 -52.38
CA SER A 112 -5.98 12.19 -53.77
C SER A 112 -7.31 11.46 -54.00
N ILE A 113 -8.33 12.17 -54.50
CA ILE A 113 -8.58 12.30 -55.95
C ILE A 113 -9.19 13.67 -56.29
N HIS A 114 -8.65 14.30 -57.33
CA HIS A 114 -9.15 15.44 -58.08
C HIS A 114 -10.68 15.47 -58.35
N TYR A 115 -11.30 16.64 -58.15
CA TYR A 115 -12.21 17.19 -59.16
C TYR A 115 -12.16 18.73 -59.14
N ALA A 116 -11.87 19.31 -60.30
CA ALA A 116 -11.76 20.76 -60.52
C ALA A 116 -13.15 21.45 -60.50
N PRO A 117 -13.20 22.78 -60.28
CA PRO A 117 -14.44 23.53 -60.14
C PRO A 117 -14.93 24.08 -61.49
N SER A 118 -16.24 24.29 -61.64
CA SER A 118 -16.80 25.18 -62.67
C SER A 118 -18.26 25.57 -62.38
N PRO A 119 -18.74 26.70 -62.92
CA PRO A 119 -19.09 27.84 -62.08
C PRO A 119 -20.60 28.17 -62.07
N ASN A 120 -20.92 29.13 -61.18
CA ASN A 120 -22.15 29.93 -61.12
C ASN A 120 -22.95 30.04 -62.42
N VAL A 121 -24.26 29.83 -62.31
CA VAL A 121 -25.24 30.62 -63.06
C VAL A 121 -26.22 31.25 -62.07
N THR A 122 -26.19 32.58 -62.07
CA THR A 122 -27.04 33.52 -61.34
C THR A 122 -28.45 33.55 -61.94
N VAL A 123 -29.46 33.60 -61.05
CA VAL A 123 -30.88 34.02 -61.18
C VAL A 123 -31.62 33.73 -62.49
#